data_AF-A0A6J2YI77-F1
#
_entry.id   AF-A0A6J2YI77-F1
#
_cell.length_a   1.000
_cell.length_b   1.000
_cell.length_c   1.000
_cell.angle_alpha   90.00
_cell.angle_beta   90.00
_cell.angle_gamma   90.00
#
_symmetry.space_group_name_H-M   'P 1'
#
loop_
_entity.id
_entity.type
_entity.pdbx_description
1 polymer ?
#
loop_
_entity_poly.entity_id
_entity_poly.type
_entity_poly.pdbx_seq_one_letter_code
_entity_poly.pdbx_strand_id
1 'polypeptide(L)'
;MSVSDPLIKDVKSCVQQFLNLNFTSTPITDNNFYFILFCQTLEKIFNKGLIRQQNTKYFNRIIDPYAWMVSISREKGTTILTYRNCVDCVREKKEIYSNEGRFRYLVKICLLKKCLQVSLECLNKVKLGDVLDSLNGVHIDSSCKGKLSSIMRSNRNKPIIMKVAKINFEGSGEIYKPIEQLIKDMKLNLDLKKSENSISSTRVNSDKKMNIYGYHVKYLAEVDVGTLGNVKQVQKAIKCILDNHVNDVKSVSRIDKDVSFEIGEIALKIRDKISGEMILDHPYMKISACGNLPLHPTIFGYCAGKENCDVAKEFHCHLFESSFDDADTILQSIGQGFHRTHYAV
;
A
#
# COMPACT_ATOMS: atom_id res chain seq x y z
N MET A 1 13.43 -12.19 -19.09
CA MET A 1 14.83 -11.89 -18.69
C MET A 1 14.89 -10.45 -18.20
N SER A 2 15.22 -10.21 -16.94
CA SER A 2 15.32 -8.85 -16.41
C SER A 2 16.57 -8.17 -17.00
N VAL A 3 16.34 -7.17 -17.84
CA VAL A 3 17.42 -6.34 -18.40
C VAL A 3 17.99 -5.51 -17.24
N SER A 4 19.21 -5.82 -16.82
CA SER A 4 19.91 -5.05 -15.78
C SER A 4 20.22 -3.65 -16.31
N ASP A 5 19.86 -2.62 -15.54
CA ASP A 5 20.08 -1.21 -15.91
C ASP A 5 21.59 -0.95 -16.18
N PRO A 6 21.94 -0.31 -17.31
CA PRO A 6 23.33 0.00 -17.65
C PRO A 6 24.13 0.69 -16.53
N LEU A 7 23.51 1.61 -15.79
CA LEU A 7 24.21 2.33 -14.71
C LEU A 7 24.55 1.41 -13.52
N ILE A 8 23.72 0.41 -13.26
CA ILE A 8 23.98 -0.57 -12.19
C ILE A 8 25.12 -1.51 -12.61
N LYS A 9 25.22 -1.83 -13.91
CA LYS A 9 26.36 -2.58 -14.46
C LYS A 9 27.66 -1.80 -14.32
N ASP A 10 27.63 -0.50 -14.60
CA ASP A 10 28.80 0.39 -14.48
C ASP A 10 29.29 0.51 -13.03
N VAL A 11 28.37 0.66 -12.07
CA VAL A 11 28.72 0.64 -10.63
C VAL A 11 29.34 -0.70 -10.23
N LYS A 12 28.74 -1.82 -10.65
CA LYS A 12 29.25 -3.16 -10.34
C LYS A 12 30.66 -3.37 -10.92
N SER A 13 30.90 -2.89 -12.13
CA SER A 13 32.22 -2.92 -12.77
C SER A 13 33.25 -2.14 -11.95
N CYS A 14 32.93 -0.91 -11.52
CA CYS A 14 33.82 -0.11 -10.69
C CYS A 14 34.14 -0.78 -9.35
N VAL A 15 33.11 -1.31 -8.67
CA VAL A 15 33.28 -2.02 -7.39
C VAL A 15 34.17 -3.25 -7.55
N GLN A 16 34.00 -4.02 -8.62
CA GLN A 16 34.86 -5.17 -8.90
C GLN A 16 36.33 -4.76 -9.05
N GLN A 17 36.60 -3.64 -9.72
CA GLN A 17 37.96 -3.11 -9.87
C GLN A 17 38.54 -2.64 -8.53
N PHE A 18 37.75 -2.01 -7.66
CA PHE A 18 38.21 -1.65 -6.31
C PHE A 18 38.53 -2.87 -5.46
N LEU A 19 37.72 -3.94 -5.57
CA LEU A 19 38.00 -5.21 -4.88
C LEU A 19 39.33 -5.80 -5.37
N ASN A 20 39.55 -5.82 -6.69
CA ASN A 20 40.81 -6.30 -7.28
C ASN A 20 42.03 -5.46 -6.82
N LEU A 21 41.89 -4.13 -6.72
CA LEU A 21 42.95 -3.23 -6.25
C LEU A 21 43.19 -3.31 -4.73
N ASN A 22 42.18 -3.70 -3.95
CA ASN A 22 42.36 -3.96 -2.52
C ASN A 22 43.25 -5.19 -2.28
N PHE A 23 43.21 -6.21 -3.15
CA PHE A 23 44.13 -7.35 -3.09
C PHE A 23 45.59 -6.95 -3.37
N THR A 24 45.82 -5.85 -4.10
CA THR A 24 47.17 -5.32 -4.39
C THR A 24 47.66 -4.29 -3.37
N SER A 25 46.90 -4.02 -2.29
CA SER A 25 47.24 -3.06 -1.21
C SER A 25 47.53 -1.62 -1.66
N THR A 26 47.10 -1.25 -2.86
CA THR A 26 47.28 0.10 -3.39
C THR A 26 46.16 1.02 -2.89
N PRO A 27 46.44 2.16 -2.23
CA PRO A 27 45.41 3.08 -1.77
C PRO A 27 44.70 3.74 -2.96
N ILE A 28 43.38 3.81 -2.90
CA ILE A 28 42.56 4.49 -3.91
C ILE A 28 42.67 6.00 -3.68
N THR A 29 43.29 6.70 -4.61
CA THR A 29 43.45 8.16 -4.60
C THR A 29 42.44 8.84 -5.53
N ASP A 30 42.34 10.17 -5.45
CA ASP A 30 41.45 10.98 -6.30
C ASP A 30 41.78 10.91 -7.80
N ASN A 31 43.00 10.51 -8.13
CA ASN A 31 43.46 10.38 -9.51
C ASN A 31 43.11 9.01 -10.11
N ASN A 32 42.52 8.10 -9.32
CA ASN A 32 42.14 6.79 -9.80
C ASN A 32 40.96 6.90 -10.80
N PHE A 33 41.18 6.41 -12.01
CA PHE A 33 40.18 6.43 -13.08
C PHE A 33 38.85 5.78 -12.67
N TYR A 34 38.90 4.62 -12.02
CA TYR A 34 37.70 3.91 -11.58
C TYR A 34 36.97 4.66 -10.45
N PHE A 35 37.70 5.37 -9.59
CA PHE A 35 37.10 6.22 -8.56
C PHE A 35 36.33 7.41 -9.15
N ILE A 36 36.91 8.07 -10.16
CA ILE A 36 36.26 9.15 -10.90
C ILE A 36 35.00 8.62 -11.61
N LEU A 37 35.13 7.49 -12.32
CA LEU A 37 34.02 6.85 -13.03
C LEU A 37 32.91 6.42 -12.08
N PHE A 38 33.25 5.89 -10.90
CA PHE A 38 32.29 5.53 -9.86
C PHE A 38 31.52 6.75 -9.36
N CYS A 39 32.20 7.85 -9.04
CA CYS A 39 31.54 9.08 -8.57
C CYS A 39 30.62 9.68 -9.65
N GLN A 40 31.05 9.70 -10.91
CA GLN A 40 30.23 10.15 -12.04
C GLN A 40 29.01 9.26 -12.27
N THR A 41 29.17 7.94 -12.10
CA THR A 41 28.08 6.98 -12.26
C THR A 41 27.06 7.14 -11.13
N LEU A 42 27.52 7.32 -9.88
CA LEU A 42 26.64 7.66 -8.76
C LEU A 42 25.90 8.95 -9.04
N GLU A 43 26.58 10.01 -9.47
CA GLU A 43 25.93 11.27 -9.84
C GLU A 43 24.84 11.10 -10.90
N LYS A 44 25.08 10.28 -11.94
CA LYS A 44 24.05 9.93 -12.93
C LYS A 44 22.88 9.18 -12.31
N ILE A 45 23.13 8.26 -11.37
CA ILE A 45 22.09 7.52 -10.65
C ILE A 45 21.27 8.45 -9.77
N PHE A 46 21.90 9.32 -8.98
CA PHE A 46 21.23 10.30 -8.14
C PHE A 46 20.41 11.27 -8.99
N ASN A 47 20.97 11.79 -10.09
CA ASN A 47 20.23 12.62 -11.02
C ASN A 47 19.04 11.86 -11.62
N LYS A 48 19.19 10.62 -12.11
CA LYS A 48 18.06 9.84 -12.62
C LYS A 48 17.00 9.53 -11.56
N GLY A 49 17.41 9.15 -10.35
CA GLY A 49 16.53 8.75 -9.26
C GLY A 49 15.83 9.93 -8.57
N LEU A 50 16.43 11.12 -8.61
CA LEU A 50 15.90 12.36 -8.06
C LEU A 50 15.17 13.24 -9.08
N ILE A 51 15.00 12.79 -10.33
CA ILE A 51 13.98 13.34 -11.25
C ILE A 51 12.59 12.96 -10.70
N ARG A 52 12.22 13.58 -9.57
CA ARG A 52 10.87 13.75 -9.08
C ARG A 52 10.57 15.23 -9.19
N GLN A 53 10.12 15.65 -10.37
CA GLN A 53 9.49 16.96 -10.52
C GLN A 53 8.03 16.86 -10.05
N GLN A 54 7.66 17.56 -8.97
CA GLN A 54 6.30 18.05 -8.66
C GLN A 54 6.46 19.36 -7.87
N ASN A 55 5.66 20.43 -7.97
CA ASN A 55 4.66 20.92 -8.93
C ASN A 55 4.33 22.37 -8.48
N THR A 56 4.18 23.30 -9.42
CA THR A 56 3.22 24.42 -9.37
C THR A 56 3.21 25.05 -10.77
N LYS A 57 2.04 25.53 -11.21
CA LYS A 57 1.68 25.93 -12.59
C LYS A 57 2.63 26.87 -13.35
N TYR A 58 3.72 27.38 -12.73
CA TYR A 58 4.63 28.35 -13.37
C TYR A 58 6.12 28.22 -13.00
N PHE A 59 6.58 27.22 -12.23
CA PHE A 59 8.02 27.08 -11.91
C PHE A 59 8.50 25.62 -11.89
N ASN A 60 9.37 25.27 -12.85
CA ASN A 60 10.10 24.00 -12.87
C ASN A 60 11.33 24.09 -11.94
N ARG A 61 11.24 23.55 -10.72
CA ARG A 61 12.44 23.35 -9.88
C ARG A 61 12.90 21.90 -9.98
N ILE A 62 13.97 21.67 -10.73
CA ILE A 62 14.76 20.44 -10.62
C ILE A 62 15.41 20.47 -9.23
N ILE A 63 15.16 19.46 -8.40
CA ILE A 63 15.85 19.32 -7.12
C ILE A 63 17.26 18.81 -7.45
N ASP A 64 18.27 19.65 -7.22
CA ASP A 64 19.65 19.23 -7.42
C ASP A 64 20.06 18.17 -6.36
N PRO A 65 20.85 17.15 -6.73
CA PRO A 65 21.24 16.08 -5.82
C PRO A 65 21.91 16.56 -4.53
N TYR A 66 22.68 17.65 -4.60
CA TYR A 66 23.31 18.25 -3.42
C TYR A 66 22.27 18.83 -2.46
N ALA A 67 21.36 19.68 -2.93
CA ALA A 67 20.31 20.24 -2.10
C ALA A 67 19.43 19.18 -1.45
N TRP A 68 19.17 18.07 -2.16
CA TRP A 68 18.46 16.92 -1.60
C TRP A 68 19.26 16.23 -0.49
N MET A 69 20.56 15.95 -0.70
CA MET A 69 21.40 15.35 0.35
C MET A 69 21.50 16.26 1.60
N VAL A 70 21.49 17.57 1.40
CA VAL A 70 21.45 18.57 2.48
C VAL A 70 20.11 18.55 3.22
N SER A 71 18.97 18.31 2.55
CA SER A 71 17.68 18.25 3.25
C SER A 71 17.60 17.07 4.22
N ILE A 72 18.25 15.94 3.91
CA ILE A 72 18.34 14.78 4.80
C ILE A 72 19.04 15.13 6.12
N SER A 73 20.02 16.05 6.10
CA SER A 73 20.72 16.48 7.32
C SER A 73 19.84 17.32 8.25
N ARG A 74 18.67 17.76 7.78
CA ARG A 74 17.72 18.62 8.51
C ARG A 74 16.49 17.86 9.01
N GLU A 75 16.22 16.66 8.49
CA GLU A 75 15.12 15.81 8.96
C GLU A 75 15.34 15.38 10.42
N LYS A 76 14.28 15.41 11.23
CA LYS A 76 14.31 15.01 12.64
C LYS A 76 13.95 13.52 12.72
N GLY A 77 14.91 12.72 13.18
CA GLY A 77 14.76 11.28 13.32
C GLY A 77 15.76 10.55 12.43
N THR A 78 16.64 9.77 13.03
CA THR A 78 17.57 8.81 12.39
C THR A 78 18.81 9.32 11.63
N THR A 79 18.99 10.62 11.36
CA THR A 79 20.23 11.07 10.69
C THR A 79 21.46 10.96 11.60
N ILE A 80 22.43 10.14 11.20
CA ILE A 80 23.70 9.92 11.90
C ILE A 80 24.47 11.24 11.99
N LEU A 81 24.93 11.63 13.20
CA LEU A 81 25.69 12.86 13.45
C LEU A 81 26.89 13.02 12.49
N THR A 82 27.57 11.91 12.18
CA THR A 82 28.66 11.84 11.20
C THR A 82 28.26 12.36 9.83
N TYR A 83 27.06 12.02 9.34
CA TYR A 83 26.56 12.49 8.06
C TYR A 83 26.29 14.00 8.07
N ARG A 84 25.70 14.51 9.15
CA ARG A 84 25.47 15.95 9.33
C ARG A 84 26.78 16.74 9.32
N ASN A 85 27.80 16.25 10.01
CA ASN A 85 29.13 16.86 10.02
C ASN A 85 29.78 16.86 8.62
N CYS A 86 29.53 15.83 7.81
CA CYS A 86 29.99 15.79 6.42
C CYS A 86 29.32 16.89 5.59
N VAL A 87 27.99 17.05 5.72
CA VAL A 87 27.23 18.10 5.03
C VAL A 87 27.68 19.50 5.45
N ASP A 88 27.87 19.73 6.74
CA ASP A 88 28.33 21.02 7.26
C ASP A 88 29.76 21.34 6.77
N CYS A 89 30.67 20.34 6.75
CA CYS A 89 32.02 20.47 6.21
C CYS A 89 32.05 20.87 4.72
N VAL A 90 31.17 20.28 3.90
CA VAL A 90 31.05 20.65 2.48
C VAL A 90 30.46 22.04 2.31
N ARG A 91 29.51 22.44 3.17
CA ARG A 91 28.89 23.77 3.13
C ARG A 91 29.88 24.89 3.45
N GLU A 92 30.83 24.64 4.34
CA GLU A 92 31.85 25.62 4.77
C GLU A 92 33.00 25.78 3.76
N LYS A 93 33.15 24.85 2.81
CA LYS A 93 34.17 24.90 1.74
C LYS A 93 33.83 25.97 0.68
N LYS A 94 34.44 27.14 0.82
CA LYS A 94 34.26 28.31 -0.08
C LYS A 94 34.88 28.13 -1.48
N GLU A 95 35.81 27.19 -1.63
CA GLU A 95 36.51 26.90 -2.90
C GLU A 95 35.61 26.22 -3.95
N ILE A 96 34.47 25.67 -3.54
CA ILE A 96 33.55 24.92 -4.41
C ILE A 96 32.28 25.73 -4.63
N TYR A 97 32.17 26.30 -5.83
CA TYR A 97 31.11 27.24 -6.20
C TYR A 97 29.86 26.57 -6.78
N SER A 98 29.99 25.42 -7.45
CA SER A 98 28.86 24.72 -8.08
C SER A 98 28.23 23.68 -7.15
N ASN A 99 26.90 23.51 -7.24
CA ASN A 99 26.21 22.43 -6.52
C ASN A 99 26.64 21.04 -7.00
N GLU A 100 27.00 20.89 -8.27
CA GLU A 100 27.59 19.64 -8.80
C GLU A 100 28.94 19.33 -8.16
N GLY A 101 29.82 20.34 -8.04
CA GLY A 101 31.10 20.19 -7.35
C GLY A 101 30.90 19.84 -5.87
N ARG A 102 29.93 20.49 -5.21
CA ARG A 102 29.57 20.22 -3.82
C ARG A 102 28.98 18.83 -3.64
N PHE A 103 28.16 18.37 -4.58
CA PHE A 103 27.63 17.01 -4.60
C PHE A 103 28.76 15.98 -4.68
N ARG A 104 29.65 16.09 -5.67
CA ARG A 104 30.78 15.17 -5.85
C ARG A 104 31.67 15.14 -4.61
N TYR A 105 31.96 16.32 -4.04
CA TYR A 105 32.76 16.43 -2.83
C TYR A 105 32.07 15.83 -1.61
N LEU A 106 30.74 15.99 -1.49
CA LEU A 106 29.94 15.37 -0.44
C LEU A 106 29.93 13.85 -0.55
N VAL A 107 29.70 13.28 -1.74
CA VAL A 107 29.77 11.83 -1.98
C VAL A 107 31.14 11.30 -1.55
N LYS A 108 32.22 11.99 -1.92
CA LYS A 108 33.58 11.63 -1.54
C LYS A 108 33.80 11.64 -0.03
N ILE A 109 33.41 12.71 0.68
CA ILE A 109 33.52 12.77 2.14
C ILE A 109 32.67 11.68 2.79
N CYS A 110 31.46 11.43 2.28
CA CYS A 110 30.58 10.38 2.80
C CYS A 110 31.15 8.97 2.60
N LEU A 111 31.89 8.71 1.51
CA LEU A 111 32.62 7.46 1.32
C LEU A 111 33.78 7.32 2.32
N LEU A 112 34.57 8.39 2.50
CA LEU A 112 35.68 8.42 3.47
C LEU A 112 35.21 8.20 4.91
N LYS A 113 34.07 8.81 5.27
CA LYS A 113 33.45 8.70 6.60
C LYS A 113 32.48 7.51 6.71
N LYS A 114 32.40 6.66 5.68
CA LYS A 114 31.55 5.45 5.62
C LYS A 114 30.07 5.73 5.96
N CYS A 115 29.57 6.89 5.58
CA CYS A 115 28.20 7.34 5.89
C CYS A 115 27.35 7.61 4.64
N LEU A 116 27.84 7.30 3.43
CA LEU A 116 27.05 7.43 2.18
C LEU A 116 25.77 6.60 2.21
N GLN A 117 25.78 5.48 2.96
CA GLN A 117 24.62 4.64 3.21
C GLN A 117 23.41 5.43 3.75
N VAL A 118 23.62 6.46 4.57
CA VAL A 118 22.54 7.29 5.12
C VAL A 118 21.72 7.93 3.99
N SER A 119 22.39 8.52 3.00
CA SER A 119 21.73 9.11 1.84
C SER A 119 21.04 8.04 0.99
N LEU A 120 21.67 6.88 0.79
CA LEU A 120 21.09 5.80 -0.01
C LEU A 120 19.85 5.18 0.66
N GLU A 121 19.85 5.03 1.99
CA GLU A 121 18.69 4.58 2.76
C GLU A 121 17.51 5.56 2.68
N CYS A 122 17.79 6.87 2.69
CA CYS A 122 16.79 7.91 2.48
C CYS A 122 16.29 7.97 1.03
N LEU A 123 17.08 7.52 0.05
CA LEU A 123 16.63 7.28 -1.32
C LEU A 123 15.68 6.08 -1.37
N ASN A 124 15.97 5.07 -0.54
CA ASN A 124 15.16 3.89 -0.32
C ASN A 124 13.97 4.19 0.61
N LYS A 125 13.16 5.18 0.23
CA LYS A 125 11.86 5.49 0.89
C LYS A 125 10.86 4.34 0.80
N VAL A 126 11.22 3.19 0.23
CA VAL A 126 10.43 1.97 0.23
C VAL A 126 11.38 0.82 0.59
N LYS A 127 11.20 0.21 1.77
CA LYS A 127 11.97 -0.96 2.23
C LYS A 127 11.27 -2.24 1.78
N LEU A 128 12.00 -3.35 1.73
CA LEU A 128 11.37 -4.67 1.56
C LEU A 128 10.38 -4.89 2.72
N GLY A 129 9.12 -5.15 2.38
CA GLY A 129 8.01 -5.24 3.32
C GLY A 129 7.24 -3.94 3.54
N ASP A 130 7.66 -2.80 3.00
CA ASP A 130 6.79 -1.62 2.93
C ASP A 130 5.60 -1.91 1.98
N VAL A 131 4.39 -1.47 2.36
CA VAL A 131 3.15 -1.77 1.63
C VAL A 131 2.71 -0.55 0.84
N LEU A 132 2.45 -0.74 -0.45
CA LEU A 132 1.87 0.32 -1.28
C LEU A 132 0.40 0.51 -0.90
N ASP A 133 0.08 1.64 -0.28
CA ASP A 133 -1.26 1.96 0.21
C ASP A 133 -2.09 2.66 -0.88
N SER A 134 -1.55 3.68 -1.54
CA SER A 134 -2.28 4.37 -2.62
C SER A 134 -1.38 4.87 -3.72
N LEU A 135 -1.95 4.97 -4.93
CA LEU A 135 -1.31 5.48 -6.13
C LEU A 135 -2.25 6.46 -6.85
N ASN A 136 -1.78 7.68 -7.07
CA ASN A 136 -2.52 8.81 -7.62
C ASN A 136 -3.84 9.13 -6.89
N GLY A 137 -3.86 8.95 -5.56
CA GLY A 137 -5.05 9.14 -4.74
C GLY A 137 -6.02 7.96 -4.74
N VAL A 138 -5.74 6.90 -5.51
CA VAL A 138 -6.51 5.65 -5.50
C VAL A 138 -5.89 4.69 -4.50
N HIS A 139 -6.64 4.23 -3.51
CA HIS A 139 -6.20 3.19 -2.58
C HIS A 139 -6.00 1.87 -3.33
N ILE A 140 -4.86 1.22 -3.10
CA ILE A 140 -4.54 -0.06 -3.70
C ILE A 140 -5.09 -1.17 -2.82
N ASP A 141 -6.18 -1.75 -3.29
CA ASP A 141 -6.88 -2.87 -2.67
C ASP A 141 -7.10 -4.00 -3.70
N SER A 142 -7.91 -5.00 -3.35
CA SER A 142 -8.29 -6.08 -4.25
C SER A 142 -9.06 -5.61 -5.49
N SER A 143 -9.65 -4.40 -5.46
CA SER A 143 -10.33 -3.77 -6.60
C SER A 143 -9.33 -3.34 -7.70
N CYS A 144 -8.09 -2.99 -7.29
CA CYS A 144 -7.01 -2.54 -8.16
C CYS A 144 -6.25 -3.67 -8.89
N LYS A 145 -6.51 -4.94 -8.55
CA LYS A 145 -5.86 -6.14 -9.15
C LYS A 145 -6.05 -6.14 -10.67
N GLY A 146 -4.94 -6.23 -11.41
CA GLY A 146 -4.91 -6.17 -12.89
C GLY A 146 -5.13 -4.77 -13.50
N LYS A 147 -5.59 -3.79 -12.72
CA LYS A 147 -5.88 -2.41 -13.18
C LYS A 147 -4.76 -1.42 -12.85
N LEU A 148 -3.73 -1.84 -12.13
CA LEU A 148 -2.59 -1.01 -11.71
C LEU A 148 -1.91 -0.28 -12.88
N SER A 149 -1.74 -0.96 -14.01
CA SER A 149 -1.20 -0.36 -15.23
C SER A 149 -2.13 0.71 -15.82
N SER A 150 -3.45 0.55 -15.68
CA SER A 150 -4.44 1.56 -16.07
C SER A 150 -4.42 2.77 -15.12
N ILE A 151 -4.36 2.54 -13.81
CA ILE A 151 -4.28 3.59 -12.77
C ILE A 151 -2.97 4.38 -12.87
N MET A 152 -1.90 3.74 -13.32
CA MET A 152 -0.63 4.40 -13.62
C MET A 152 -0.73 5.23 -14.92
N ARG A 153 -1.47 4.73 -15.93
CA ARG A 153 -1.69 5.41 -17.23
C ARG A 153 -2.74 6.53 -17.17
N SER A 154 -3.69 6.50 -16.24
CA SER A 154 -4.72 7.53 -16.10
C SER A 154 -4.15 8.90 -15.72
N ASN A 155 -2.92 8.92 -15.21
CA ASN A 155 -2.14 10.12 -14.96
C ASN A 155 -0.93 10.24 -15.90
N ARG A 156 -1.08 9.83 -17.16
CA ARG A 156 -0.07 10.10 -18.21
C ARG A 156 0.29 11.59 -18.24
N ASN A 157 1.59 11.88 -18.26
CA ASN A 157 2.18 13.22 -18.21
C ASN A 157 1.91 14.02 -16.93
N LYS A 158 1.30 13.41 -15.90
CA LYS A 158 1.23 13.95 -14.56
C LYS A 158 2.13 13.11 -13.64
N PRO A 159 2.78 13.74 -12.67
CA PRO A 159 3.68 13.00 -11.81
C PRO A 159 2.92 12.08 -10.84
N ILE A 160 3.44 10.86 -10.69
CA ILE A 160 2.78 9.80 -9.92
C ILE A 160 2.93 10.10 -8.42
N ILE A 161 1.80 10.17 -7.72
CA ILE A 161 1.76 10.34 -6.27
C ILE A 161 1.56 8.96 -5.65
N MET A 162 2.38 8.57 -4.66
CA MET A 162 2.26 7.27 -4.02
C MET A 162 2.34 7.43 -2.50
N LYS A 163 1.46 6.75 -1.76
CA LYS A 163 1.58 6.59 -0.31
C LYS A 163 1.98 5.17 0.01
N VAL A 164 2.92 5.03 0.93
CA VAL A 164 3.50 3.75 1.31
C VAL A 164 3.40 3.63 2.82
N ALA A 165 2.74 2.57 3.30
CA ALA A 165 2.74 2.19 4.70
C ALA A 165 4.08 1.50 5.02
N LYS A 166 4.74 1.99 6.07
CA LYS A 166 6.06 1.48 6.49
C LYS A 166 5.93 0.14 7.18
N ILE A 167 6.85 -0.77 6.88
CA ILE A 167 6.90 -2.09 7.53
C ILE A 167 7.05 -1.96 9.04
N ASN A 168 7.85 -1.00 9.51
CA ASN A 168 8.03 -0.75 10.93
C ASN A 168 7.47 0.63 11.28
N PHE A 169 6.68 0.70 12.34
CA PHE A 169 6.30 1.97 12.94
C PHE A 169 7.53 2.62 13.57
N GLU A 170 7.85 3.85 13.16
CA GLU A 170 8.96 4.62 13.73
C GLU A 170 8.70 4.84 15.23
N GLY A 171 9.55 4.26 16.08
CA GLY A 171 9.51 4.41 17.54
C GLY A 171 9.12 3.16 18.32
N SER A 172 8.23 2.30 17.80
CA SER A 172 7.85 1.05 18.50
C SER A 172 8.59 -0.19 18.00
N GLY A 173 9.10 -0.15 16.76
CA GLY A 173 9.68 -1.33 16.11
C GLY A 173 8.65 -2.42 15.78
N GLU A 174 7.35 -2.14 15.99
CA GLU A 174 6.28 -3.07 15.64
C GLU A 174 6.10 -3.14 14.12
N ILE A 175 5.93 -4.37 13.63
CA ILE A 175 5.69 -4.66 12.22
C ILE A 175 4.25 -4.28 11.87
N TYR A 176 4.03 -3.76 10.66
CA TYR A 176 2.72 -3.52 10.09
C TYR A 176 1.92 -4.84 10.08
N LYS A 177 0.96 -4.96 11.00
CA LYS A 177 0.25 -6.20 11.30
C LYS A 177 -0.36 -6.91 10.07
N PRO A 178 -0.93 -6.20 9.08
CA PRO A 178 -1.53 -6.86 7.91
C PRO A 178 -0.58 -7.71 7.07
N ILE A 179 0.74 -7.46 7.12
CA ILE A 179 1.73 -8.25 6.35
C ILE A 179 2.50 -9.26 7.20
N GLU A 180 2.27 -9.30 8.51
CA GLU A 180 3.01 -10.18 9.42
C GLU A 180 2.84 -11.66 9.03
N GLN A 181 1.63 -12.06 8.65
CA GLN A 181 1.33 -13.42 8.21
C GLN A 181 2.02 -13.75 6.88
N LEU A 182 1.95 -12.83 5.91
CA LEU A 182 2.61 -12.97 4.61
C LEU A 182 4.13 -13.11 4.74
N ILE A 183 4.75 -12.35 5.65
CA ILE A 183 6.19 -12.44 5.94
C ILE A 183 6.55 -13.82 6.52
N LYS A 184 5.75 -14.32 7.47
CA LYS A 184 5.93 -15.64 8.09
C LYS A 184 5.81 -16.75 7.04
N ASP A 185 4.80 -16.67 6.18
CA ASP A 185 4.53 -17.67 5.14
C ASP A 185 5.62 -17.67 4.06
N MET A 186 6.19 -16.51 3.73
CA MET A 186 7.28 -16.39 2.75
C MET A 186 8.67 -16.73 3.30
N LYS A 187 8.81 -17.04 4.60
CA LYS A 187 10.10 -17.30 5.28
C LYS A 187 11.15 -16.21 5.00
N LEU A 188 10.72 -14.97 4.82
CA LEU A 188 11.64 -13.86 4.61
C LEU A 188 12.33 -13.55 5.94
N ASN A 189 13.63 -13.88 6.03
CA ASN A 189 14.50 -13.37 7.09
C ASN A 189 14.72 -11.86 6.84
N LEU A 190 13.74 -11.07 7.24
CA LEU A 190 13.96 -9.65 7.44
C LEU A 190 14.86 -9.57 8.68
N ASP A 191 16.13 -9.21 8.50
CA ASP A 191 17.06 -8.86 9.59
C ASP A 191 16.52 -7.62 10.31
N LEU A 192 15.46 -7.84 11.06
CA LEU A 192 14.90 -6.95 12.03
C LEU A 192 15.91 -7.00 13.16
N LYS A 193 16.81 -6.02 13.19
CA LYS A 193 17.69 -5.78 14.35
C LYS A 193 16.81 -5.70 15.60
N LYS A 194 16.66 -6.85 16.26
CA LYS A 194 16.41 -6.90 17.69
C LYS A 194 17.61 -6.21 18.30
N SER A 195 17.39 -4.98 18.75
CA SER A 195 18.17 -4.45 19.85
C SER A 195 17.97 -5.43 21.00
N GLU A 196 18.91 -6.36 21.14
CA GLU A 196 19.07 -7.15 22.35
C GLU A 196 19.21 -6.14 23.51
N ASN A 197 18.16 -6.01 24.29
CA ASN A 197 18.26 -5.73 25.70
C ASN A 197 17.18 -6.57 26.39
N SER A 198 17.67 -7.68 26.93
CA SER A 198 17.02 -8.56 27.87
C SER A 198 16.43 -7.78 29.05
N ILE A 199 15.12 -7.86 29.24
CA ILE A 199 14.55 -8.08 30.57
C ILE A 199 13.47 -9.16 30.43
N SER A 200 13.82 -10.31 30.99
CA SER A 200 12.90 -11.38 31.38
C SER A 200 11.71 -10.84 32.15
N SER A 201 10.48 -11.22 31.78
CA SER A 201 9.62 -12.02 32.66
C SER A 201 8.19 -12.12 32.12
N THR A 202 7.63 -13.31 32.37
CA THR A 202 6.20 -13.61 32.48
C THR A 202 5.44 -13.87 31.18
N ARG A 203 5.40 -15.16 30.84
CA ARG A 203 4.31 -15.79 30.09
C ARG A 203 2.98 -15.40 30.73
N VAL A 204 2.19 -14.59 30.06
CA VAL A 204 0.75 -14.54 30.27
C VAL A 204 0.11 -15.05 28.98
N ASN A 205 -0.51 -16.21 29.12
CA ASN A 205 -1.47 -16.76 28.18
C ASN A 205 -2.64 -15.76 28.10
N SER A 206 -2.85 -15.15 26.93
CA SER A 206 -4.11 -14.47 26.64
C SER A 206 -4.48 -14.71 25.17
N ASP A 207 -5.48 -15.57 25.02
CA ASP A 207 -6.47 -15.71 23.95
C ASP A 207 -6.05 -15.35 22.52
N LYS A 208 -6.09 -16.37 21.65
CA LYS A 208 -6.10 -16.23 20.19
C LYS A 208 -7.29 -15.35 19.76
N LYS A 209 -7.11 -14.03 19.71
CA LYS A 209 -8.01 -13.14 18.96
C LYS A 209 -7.84 -13.47 17.47
N MET A 210 -8.85 -14.09 16.87
CA MET A 210 -8.90 -14.31 15.43
C MET A 210 -8.90 -12.92 14.76
N ASN A 211 -7.90 -12.63 13.92
CA ASN A 211 -7.88 -11.40 13.13
C ASN A 211 -9.03 -11.48 12.12
N ILE A 212 -10.14 -10.80 12.40
CA ILE A 212 -11.29 -10.69 11.52
C ILE A 212 -11.04 -9.47 10.61
N TYR A 213 -10.92 -9.72 9.31
CA TYR A 213 -10.69 -8.69 8.28
C TYR A 213 -12.02 -8.31 7.63
N GLY A 214 -12.12 -7.13 7.01
CA GLY A 214 -13.35 -6.66 6.31
C GLY A 214 -13.91 -5.36 6.86
N TYR A 215 -14.98 -4.86 6.23
CA TYR A 215 -15.68 -3.66 6.67
C TYR A 215 -16.51 -3.97 7.91
N HIS A 216 -16.41 -3.14 8.94
CA HIS A 216 -17.26 -3.25 10.12
C HIS A 216 -18.61 -2.63 9.82
N VAL A 217 -19.62 -3.48 9.63
CA VAL A 217 -20.97 -3.05 9.26
C VAL A 217 -21.99 -3.73 10.18
N LYS A 218 -23.17 -3.14 10.29
CA LYS A 218 -24.29 -3.74 11.00
C LYS A 218 -25.18 -4.47 10.01
N TYR A 219 -25.39 -5.77 10.23
CA TYR A 219 -26.32 -6.56 9.45
C TYR A 219 -27.74 -6.32 9.96
N LEU A 220 -28.56 -5.62 9.17
CA LEU A 220 -29.88 -5.18 9.58
C LEU A 220 -30.93 -6.28 9.42
N ALA A 221 -31.05 -6.83 8.21
CA ALA A 221 -32.14 -7.74 7.88
C ALA A 221 -31.85 -8.59 6.64
N GLU A 222 -32.54 -9.72 6.57
CA GLU A 222 -32.77 -10.46 5.35
C GLU A 222 -34.24 -10.33 4.94
N VAL A 223 -34.48 -10.08 3.66
CA VAL A 223 -35.81 -9.80 3.11
C VAL A 223 -36.04 -10.67 1.89
N ASP A 224 -37.07 -11.51 1.90
CA ASP A 224 -37.47 -12.27 0.72
C ASP A 224 -38.20 -11.36 -0.26
N VAL A 225 -37.54 -11.10 -1.40
CA VAL A 225 -38.05 -10.21 -2.46
C VAL A 225 -38.71 -10.99 -3.61
N GLY A 226 -38.89 -12.30 -3.45
CA GLY A 226 -39.57 -13.17 -4.40
C GLY A 226 -38.74 -13.51 -5.63
N THR A 227 -39.35 -13.45 -6.82
CA THR A 227 -38.78 -14.00 -8.05
C THR A 227 -37.87 -13.03 -8.82
N LEU A 228 -37.83 -11.76 -8.41
CA LEU A 228 -37.04 -10.72 -9.08
C LEU A 228 -35.84 -10.35 -8.23
N GLY A 229 -34.65 -10.35 -8.82
CA GLY A 229 -33.40 -10.01 -8.15
C GLY A 229 -32.75 -8.72 -8.67
N ASN A 230 -33.51 -7.63 -8.87
CA ASN A 230 -32.99 -6.39 -9.45
C ASN A 230 -32.79 -5.27 -8.40
N VAL A 231 -32.12 -4.17 -8.80
CA VAL A 231 -31.82 -3.03 -7.90
C VAL A 231 -33.09 -2.40 -7.30
N LYS A 232 -34.23 -2.43 -8.01
CA LYS A 232 -35.50 -1.92 -7.45
C LYS A 232 -35.97 -2.76 -6.25
N GLN A 233 -35.64 -4.04 -6.22
CA GLN A 233 -35.97 -4.91 -5.09
C GLN A 233 -35.10 -4.62 -3.87
N VAL A 234 -33.82 -4.29 -4.07
CA VAL A 234 -32.96 -3.79 -2.98
C VAL A 234 -33.55 -2.50 -2.38
N GLN A 235 -33.97 -1.56 -3.22
CA GLN A 235 -34.59 -0.31 -2.76
C GLN A 235 -35.92 -0.54 -2.04
N LYS A 236 -36.75 -1.48 -2.52
CA LYS A 236 -38.00 -1.89 -1.84
C LYS A 236 -37.72 -2.52 -0.49
N ALA A 237 -36.74 -3.40 -0.39
CA ALA A 237 -36.34 -4.04 0.86
C ALA A 237 -35.88 -2.99 1.88
N ILE A 238 -35.08 -2.00 1.46
CA ILE A 238 -34.66 -0.87 2.31
C ILE A 238 -35.87 -0.06 2.81
N LYS A 239 -36.82 0.28 1.92
CA LYS A 239 -38.04 0.98 2.35
C LYS A 239 -38.88 0.16 3.32
N CYS A 240 -39.03 -1.14 3.07
CA CYS A 240 -39.78 -2.03 3.95
C CYS A 240 -39.21 -2.05 5.38
N ILE A 241 -37.88 -2.03 5.53
CA ILE A 241 -37.26 -2.02 6.85
C ILE A 241 -37.29 -0.64 7.54
N LEU A 242 -37.50 0.44 6.81
CA LEU A 242 -37.61 1.79 7.37
C LEU A 242 -39.04 2.13 7.75
N ASP A 243 -39.99 1.83 6.85
CA ASP A 243 -41.38 2.24 6.98
C ASP A 243 -42.25 1.18 7.69
N ASN A 244 -41.66 0.03 8.07
CA ASN A 244 -42.35 -1.14 8.65
C ASN A 244 -43.54 -1.67 7.82
N HIS A 245 -43.61 -1.30 6.53
CA HIS A 245 -44.64 -1.73 5.61
C HIS A 245 -44.25 -3.05 4.91
N VAL A 246 -44.82 -4.15 5.39
CA VAL A 246 -44.53 -5.52 4.90
C VAL A 246 -45.24 -5.86 3.58
N ASN A 247 -46.20 -5.05 3.13
CA ASN A 247 -47.10 -5.40 2.02
C ASN A 247 -46.42 -5.63 0.65
N ASP A 248 -45.17 -5.18 0.47
CA ASP A 248 -44.45 -5.23 -0.80
C ASP A 248 -43.36 -6.33 -0.89
N VAL A 249 -43.16 -7.11 0.18
CA VAL A 249 -42.15 -8.18 0.27
C VAL A 249 -42.76 -9.44 0.90
N LYS A 250 -42.20 -10.62 0.61
CA LYS A 250 -42.80 -11.89 1.09
C LYS A 250 -42.56 -12.13 2.58
N SER A 251 -41.34 -11.86 3.06
CA SER A 251 -40.98 -12.02 4.47
C SER A 251 -39.79 -11.14 4.83
N VAL A 252 -39.69 -10.78 6.11
CA VAL A 252 -38.59 -9.96 6.65
C VAL A 252 -38.11 -10.61 7.94
N SER A 253 -36.82 -10.96 7.99
CA SER A 253 -36.14 -11.38 9.22
C SER A 253 -35.15 -10.32 9.65
N ARG A 254 -35.46 -9.66 10.78
CA ARG A 254 -34.59 -8.68 11.44
C ARG A 254 -33.48 -9.41 12.18
N ILE A 255 -32.25 -8.92 12.01
CA ILE A 255 -31.04 -9.58 12.53
C ILE A 255 -30.29 -8.65 13.49
N ASP A 256 -30.13 -7.38 13.13
CA ASP A 256 -29.52 -6.33 13.95
C ASP A 256 -28.20 -6.74 14.63
N LYS A 257 -27.24 -7.24 13.84
CA LYS A 257 -26.00 -7.83 14.34
C LYS A 257 -24.75 -7.17 13.79
N ASP A 258 -23.75 -6.90 14.63
CA ASP A 258 -22.45 -6.40 14.18
C ASP A 258 -21.64 -7.50 13.49
N VAL A 259 -21.24 -7.25 12.24
CA VAL A 259 -20.55 -8.23 11.40
C VAL A 259 -19.33 -7.63 10.73
N SER A 260 -18.43 -8.51 10.29
CA SER A 260 -17.38 -8.18 9.34
C SER A 260 -17.79 -8.56 7.94
N PHE A 261 -17.74 -7.60 7.02
CA PHE A 261 -18.10 -7.76 5.63
C PHE A 261 -16.84 -7.85 4.76
N GLU A 262 -16.50 -9.05 4.33
CA GLU A 262 -15.33 -9.37 3.51
C GLU A 262 -15.74 -9.46 2.04
N ILE A 263 -15.10 -8.65 1.21
CA ILE A 263 -15.28 -8.67 -0.25
C ILE A 263 -14.14 -9.50 -0.85
N GLY A 264 -14.42 -10.76 -1.17
CA GLY A 264 -13.48 -11.68 -1.79
C GLY A 264 -13.41 -11.54 -3.31
N GLU A 265 -12.55 -12.35 -3.95
CA GLU A 265 -12.43 -12.34 -5.42
C GLU A 265 -13.59 -13.07 -6.11
N ILE A 266 -14.15 -14.08 -5.45
CA ILE A 266 -15.17 -14.98 -6.00
C ILE A 266 -16.49 -14.98 -5.20
N ALA A 267 -16.47 -14.45 -3.98
CA ALA A 267 -17.62 -14.47 -3.07
C ALA A 267 -17.55 -13.32 -2.06
N LEU A 268 -18.72 -12.93 -1.55
CA LEU A 268 -18.88 -12.10 -0.36
C LEU A 268 -18.96 -12.98 0.87
N LYS A 269 -18.19 -12.66 1.90
CA LYS A 269 -18.18 -13.40 3.17
C LYS A 269 -18.58 -12.47 4.30
N ILE A 270 -19.58 -12.87 5.07
CA ILE A 270 -20.04 -12.12 6.24
C ILE A 270 -19.74 -12.98 7.45
N ARG A 271 -18.99 -12.43 8.41
CA ARG A 271 -18.61 -13.12 9.64
C ARG A 271 -19.08 -12.37 10.87
N ASP A 272 -19.36 -13.11 11.92
CA ASP A 272 -19.57 -12.54 13.25
C ASP A 272 -18.32 -11.77 13.69
N LYS A 273 -18.50 -10.55 14.21
CA LYS A 273 -17.38 -9.69 14.62
C LYS A 273 -16.64 -10.19 15.87
N ILE A 274 -17.30 -10.97 16.71
CA ILE A 274 -16.79 -11.45 18.01
C ILE A 274 -16.29 -12.89 17.89
N SER A 275 -17.14 -13.80 17.38
CA SER A 275 -16.78 -15.22 17.23
C SER A 275 -15.97 -15.49 15.96
N GLY A 276 -16.07 -14.62 14.94
CA GLY A 276 -15.45 -14.81 13.64
C GLY A 276 -16.05 -15.98 12.83
N GLU A 277 -17.16 -16.54 13.29
CA GLU A 277 -17.91 -17.57 12.57
C GLU A 277 -18.52 -17.00 11.30
N MET A 278 -18.53 -17.82 10.24
CA MET A 278 -19.12 -17.46 8.95
C MET A 278 -20.65 -17.48 9.07
N ILE A 279 -21.27 -16.32 8.83
CA ILE A 279 -22.73 -16.16 8.80
C ILE A 279 -23.23 -16.38 7.37
N LEU A 280 -22.56 -15.77 6.37
CA LEU A 280 -22.91 -15.91 4.96
C LEU A 280 -21.64 -16.08 4.11
N ASP A 281 -21.75 -16.91 3.08
CA ASP A 281 -20.76 -17.05 2.00
C ASP A 281 -21.51 -17.11 0.67
N HIS A 282 -21.54 -15.97 -0.03
CA HIS A 282 -22.31 -15.79 -1.26
C HIS A 282 -21.37 -15.60 -2.45
N PRO A 283 -21.16 -16.63 -3.29
CA PRO A 283 -20.47 -16.50 -4.56
C PRO A 283 -21.12 -15.42 -5.43
N TYR A 284 -20.33 -14.66 -6.18
CA TYR A 284 -20.89 -13.60 -7.04
C TYR A 284 -21.90 -14.12 -8.06
N MET A 285 -21.79 -15.39 -8.49
CA MET A 285 -22.76 -16.04 -9.39
C MET A 285 -24.16 -16.22 -8.77
N LYS A 286 -24.29 -16.14 -7.45
CA LYS A 286 -25.58 -16.14 -6.76
C LYS A 286 -26.12 -14.73 -6.54
N ILE A 287 -25.30 -13.70 -6.69
CA ILE A 287 -25.71 -12.33 -6.43
C ILE A 287 -26.23 -11.72 -7.75
N SER A 288 -27.43 -11.16 -7.73
CA SER A 288 -28.11 -10.66 -8.94
C SER A 288 -28.11 -9.15 -9.06
N ALA A 289 -28.07 -8.44 -7.93
CA ALA A 289 -28.04 -6.98 -7.88
C ALA A 289 -27.48 -6.49 -6.55
N CYS A 290 -26.93 -5.27 -6.53
CA CYS A 290 -26.61 -4.54 -5.31
C CYS A 290 -27.03 -3.08 -5.46
N GLY A 291 -27.27 -2.40 -4.34
CA GLY A 291 -27.59 -0.98 -4.35
C GLY A 291 -27.90 -0.41 -2.97
N ASN A 292 -28.24 0.87 -2.96
CA ASN A 292 -28.74 1.62 -1.82
C ASN A 292 -29.98 2.44 -2.23
N LEU A 293 -30.53 3.16 -1.25
CA LEU A 293 -31.55 4.16 -1.48
C LEU A 293 -30.90 5.57 -1.39
N PRO A 294 -31.09 6.48 -2.38
CA PRO A 294 -30.43 7.79 -2.35
C PRO A 294 -30.72 8.64 -1.11
N LEU A 295 -31.89 8.46 -0.50
CA LEU A 295 -32.29 9.14 0.73
C LEU A 295 -31.63 8.55 1.99
N HIS A 296 -31.16 7.30 1.92
CA HIS A 296 -30.51 6.58 3.01
C HIS A 296 -29.21 5.91 2.50
N PRO A 297 -28.19 6.71 2.15
CA PRO A 297 -26.99 6.20 1.49
C PRO A 297 -26.09 5.35 2.38
N THR A 298 -26.28 5.40 3.70
CA THR A 298 -25.58 4.56 4.70
C THR A 298 -26.12 3.14 4.75
N ILE A 299 -27.32 2.91 4.23
CA ILE A 299 -27.95 1.58 4.15
C ILE A 299 -27.79 1.07 2.73
N PHE A 300 -27.16 -0.09 2.61
CA PHE A 300 -26.94 -0.76 1.33
C PHE A 300 -27.34 -2.22 1.42
N GLY A 301 -27.47 -2.87 0.28
CA GLY A 301 -27.75 -4.29 0.25
C GLY A 301 -27.51 -4.92 -1.11
N TYR A 302 -27.67 -6.24 -1.14
CA TYR A 302 -27.60 -7.01 -2.36
C TYR A 302 -28.65 -8.12 -2.35
N CYS A 303 -29.10 -8.50 -3.55
CA CYS A 303 -29.97 -9.64 -3.77
C CYS A 303 -29.13 -10.86 -4.10
N ALA A 304 -29.36 -11.96 -3.40
CA ALA A 304 -28.78 -13.27 -3.66
C ALA A 304 -29.87 -14.30 -3.93
N GLY A 305 -29.69 -15.12 -4.95
CA GLY A 305 -30.52 -16.29 -5.23
C GLY A 305 -30.14 -17.45 -4.31
N LYS A 306 -31.10 -18.31 -4.02
CA LYS A 306 -30.84 -19.59 -3.32
C LYS A 306 -29.84 -20.46 -4.09
N GLU A 307 -29.94 -20.41 -5.41
CA GLU A 307 -29.03 -21.00 -6.39
C GLU A 307 -28.33 -19.91 -7.20
N ASN A 308 -27.59 -20.29 -8.25
CA ASN A 308 -27.00 -19.32 -9.18
C ASN A 308 -28.11 -18.49 -9.85
N CYS A 309 -27.84 -17.22 -10.15
CA CYS A 309 -28.85 -16.28 -10.63
C CYS A 309 -29.56 -16.72 -11.92
N ASP A 310 -28.89 -17.49 -12.77
CA ASP A 310 -29.45 -17.99 -14.03
C ASP A 310 -30.57 -19.03 -13.84
N VAL A 311 -30.60 -19.68 -12.67
CA VAL A 311 -31.54 -20.77 -12.34
C VAL A 311 -32.47 -20.39 -11.18
N ALA A 312 -32.03 -19.47 -10.31
CA ALA A 312 -32.75 -19.09 -9.11
C ALA A 312 -34.14 -18.51 -9.40
N LYS A 313 -35.14 -19.09 -8.74
CA LYS A 313 -36.55 -18.61 -8.77
C LYS A 313 -36.91 -17.78 -7.55
N GLU A 314 -36.00 -17.68 -6.59
CA GLU A 314 -36.23 -17.03 -5.31
C GLU A 314 -34.97 -16.28 -4.90
N PHE A 315 -35.16 -15.00 -4.59
CA PHE A 315 -34.11 -14.05 -4.26
C PHE A 315 -34.36 -13.45 -2.87
N HIS A 316 -33.29 -13.40 -2.10
CA HIS A 316 -33.24 -12.82 -0.77
C HIS A 316 -32.36 -11.58 -0.81
N CYS A 317 -32.83 -10.48 -0.24
CA CYS A 317 -32.07 -9.25 -0.11
C CYS A 317 -31.46 -9.15 1.29
N HIS A 318 -30.14 -9.03 1.35
CA HIS A 318 -29.40 -8.87 2.59
C HIS A 318 -29.02 -7.40 2.74
N LEU A 319 -29.47 -6.77 3.84
CA LEU A 319 -29.35 -5.33 4.07
C LEU A 319 -28.38 -5.02 5.22
N PHE A 320 -27.50 -4.06 5.00
CA PHE A 320 -26.43 -3.68 5.90
C PHE A 320 -26.38 -2.17 6.07
N GLU A 321 -25.83 -1.73 7.20
CA GLU A 321 -25.59 -0.32 7.52
C GLU A 321 -24.10 -0.09 7.82
N SER A 322 -23.55 0.99 7.25
CA SER A 322 -22.17 1.41 7.47
C SER A 322 -22.04 2.94 7.44
N SER A 323 -20.80 3.44 7.55
CA SER A 323 -20.51 4.84 7.21
C SER A 323 -20.83 5.12 5.74
N PHE A 324 -21.06 6.39 5.39
CA PHE A 324 -21.35 6.80 4.01
C PHE A 324 -20.22 6.42 3.04
N ASP A 325 -18.97 6.71 3.42
CA ASP A 325 -17.80 6.42 2.60
C ASP A 325 -17.60 4.90 2.41
N ASP A 326 -17.84 4.11 3.46
CA ASP A 326 -17.76 2.65 3.38
C ASP A 326 -18.89 2.06 2.51
N ALA A 327 -20.12 2.58 2.61
CA ALA A 327 -21.26 2.07 1.86
C ALA A 327 -21.06 2.20 0.34
N ASP A 328 -20.60 3.37 -0.10
CA ASP A 328 -20.30 3.60 -1.52
C ASP A 328 -19.14 2.71 -1.99
N THR A 329 -18.07 2.63 -1.19
CA THR A 329 -16.90 1.78 -1.50
C THR A 329 -17.28 0.30 -1.60
N ILE A 330 -18.11 -0.20 -0.68
CA ILE A 330 -18.61 -1.58 -0.67
C ILE A 330 -19.45 -1.85 -1.92
N LEU A 331 -20.39 -0.97 -2.25
CA LEU A 331 -21.25 -1.14 -3.43
C LEU A 331 -20.46 -1.13 -4.74
N GLN A 332 -19.51 -0.20 -4.90
CA GLN A 332 -18.62 -0.18 -6.07
C GLN A 332 -17.80 -1.48 -6.15
N SER A 333 -17.33 -1.99 -5.02
CA SER A 333 -16.54 -3.23 -4.96
C SER A 333 -17.37 -4.47 -5.29
N ILE A 334 -18.62 -4.57 -4.82
CA ILE A 334 -19.56 -5.63 -5.23
C ILE A 334 -19.85 -5.53 -6.74
N GLY A 335 -20.10 -4.32 -7.24
CA GLY A 335 -20.30 -4.04 -8.66
C GLY A 335 -19.16 -4.54 -9.54
N GLN A 336 -17.91 -4.33 -9.11
CA GLN A 336 -16.73 -4.85 -9.79
C GLN A 336 -16.63 -6.39 -9.71
N GLY A 337 -17.08 -7.00 -8.62
CA GLY A 337 -17.14 -8.46 -8.47
C GLY A 337 -18.05 -9.14 -9.49
N PHE A 338 -19.21 -8.55 -9.80
CA PHE A 338 -20.06 -9.00 -10.91
C PHE A 338 -19.30 -8.99 -12.23
N HIS A 339 -18.64 -7.87 -12.53
CA HIS A 339 -17.95 -7.69 -13.81
C HIS A 339 -16.80 -8.70 -14.02
N ARG A 340 -16.21 -9.20 -12.93
CA ARG A 340 -15.15 -10.21 -12.99
C ARG A 340 -15.69 -11.62 -13.23
N THR A 341 -16.87 -11.92 -12.70
CA THR A 341 -17.42 -13.28 -12.68
C THR A 341 -18.43 -13.55 -13.79
N HIS A 342 -19.02 -12.51 -14.38
CA HIS A 342 -19.94 -12.65 -15.51
C HIS A 342 -19.26 -13.12 -16.81
N TYR A 343 -17.94 -12.93 -16.95
CA TYR A 343 -17.14 -13.35 -18.10
C TYR A 343 -16.24 -14.57 -17.83
N ALA A 344 -16.40 -15.23 -16.68
CA ALA A 344 -15.54 -16.33 -16.25
C ALA A 344 -16.09 -17.74 -16.61
N VAL A 345 -17.08 -17.81 -17.51
CA VAL A 345 -17.70 -19.07 -17.96
C VAL A 345 -17.12 -19.49 -19.30
#